data_AF-A0A9X1IDY9-F1
#
_entry.id   AF-A0A9X1IDY9-F1
#
_cell.length_a   1.000
_cell.length_b   1.000
_cell.length_c   1.000
_cell.angle_alpha   90.00
_cell.angle_beta   90.00
_cell.angle_gamma   90.00
#
_symmetry.space_group_name_H-M   'P 1'
#
loop_
_entity.id
_entity.type
_entity.pdbx_description
1 polymer ?
#
loop_
_entity_poly.entity_id
_entity_poly.type
_entity_poly.pdbx_seq_one_letter_code
_entity_poly.pdbx_strand_id
1 'polypeptide(L)'
;MSPAEGLPQDLRAIGRLPGGLEVEIRHHRGAGGAGPEQVMVSLTAPAGFEAWGRLMEASNPMLAWARFAEAAWAPWLALMGMTPPRLPGRDPVEK
;
A
#
# COMPACT_ATOMS: atom_id res chain seq x y z
N MET A 1 -24.34 -27.96 17.93
CA MET A 1 -23.69 -26.65 17.74
C MET A 1 -22.31 -26.91 17.15
N SER A 2 -22.00 -26.28 16.01
CA SER A 2 -21.04 -26.75 14.99
C SER A 2 -19.55 -26.75 15.39
N PRO A 3 -18.72 -27.67 14.85
CA PRO A 3 -17.28 -27.64 14.97
C PRO A 3 -16.66 -26.94 13.74
N ALA A 4 -16.25 -25.68 13.87
CA ALA A 4 -15.50 -24.99 12.80
C ALA A 4 -14.55 -23.90 13.34
N GLU A 5 -14.10 -23.97 14.59
CA GLU A 5 -13.24 -22.96 15.18
C GLU A 5 -11.78 -23.39 15.18
N GLY A 6 -10.96 -22.67 14.40
CA GLY A 6 -9.51 -22.67 14.56
C GLY A 6 -8.67 -22.89 13.30
N LEU A 7 -9.24 -22.93 12.10
CA LEU A 7 -8.40 -22.95 10.90
C LEU A 7 -7.75 -21.57 10.70
N PRO A 8 -6.44 -21.50 10.42
CA PRO A 8 -5.79 -20.25 10.03
C PRO A 8 -6.56 -19.63 8.87
N GLN A 9 -6.96 -18.37 9.05
CA GLN A 9 -7.68 -17.62 8.03
C GLN A 9 -6.64 -16.98 7.13
N ASP A 10 -6.31 -17.68 6.05
CA ASP A 10 -5.47 -17.16 4.98
C ASP A 10 -6.36 -16.54 3.90
N LEU A 11 -6.41 -15.22 3.87
CA LEU A 11 -7.04 -14.49 2.78
C LEU A 11 -5.99 -14.21 1.72
N ARG A 12 -6.30 -14.56 0.47
CA ARG A 12 -5.49 -14.21 -0.70
C ARG A 12 -6.35 -13.45 -1.69
N ALA A 13 -5.96 -12.22 -2.01
CA ALA A 13 -6.56 -11.41 -3.06
C ALA A 13 -5.53 -11.15 -4.15
N ILE A 14 -5.90 -11.38 -5.41
CA ILE A 14 -5.03 -11.16 -6.57
C ILE A 14 -5.72 -10.17 -7.50
N GLY A 15 -5.04 -9.09 -7.85
CA GLY A 15 -5.48 -8.09 -8.81
C GLY A 15 -4.51 -7.99 -9.98
N ARG A 16 -5.03 -7.92 -11.20
CA ARG A 16 -4.25 -7.64 -12.40
C ARG A 16 -4.52 -6.21 -12.86
N LEU A 17 -3.46 -5.44 -13.04
CA LEU A 17 -3.48 -4.07 -13.52
C LEU A 17 -2.99 -3.96 -14.97
N PRO A 18 -3.31 -2.86 -15.66
CA PRO A 18 -2.75 -2.56 -16.98
C PRO A 18 -1.22 -2.63 -17.00
N GLY A 19 -0.65 -2.99 -18.16
CA GLY A 19 0.80 -3.21 -18.27
C GLY A 19 1.27 -4.56 -17.73
N GLY A 20 0.33 -5.43 -17.35
CA GLY A 20 0.60 -6.80 -16.89
C GLY A 20 1.09 -6.91 -15.44
N LEU A 21 0.96 -5.83 -14.66
CA LEU A 21 1.28 -5.81 -13.24
C LEU A 21 0.28 -6.69 -12.45
N GLU A 22 0.79 -7.62 -11.67
CA GLU A 22 0.02 -8.45 -10.75
C GLU A 22 0.30 -8.02 -9.31
N VAL A 23 -0.76 -7.84 -8.54
CA VAL A 23 -0.74 -7.49 -7.11
C VAL A 23 -1.35 -8.64 -6.35
N GLU A 24 -0.61 -9.20 -5.40
CA GLU A 24 -1.10 -10.22 -4.49
C GLU A 24 -1.10 -9.67 -3.06
N ILE A 25 -2.24 -9.71 -2.40
CA ILE A 25 -2.38 -9.39 -0.98
C ILE A 25 -2.66 -10.71 -0.25
N ARG A 26 -1.79 -11.06 0.68
CA ARG A 26 -1.99 -12.18 1.60
C ARG A 26 -2.19 -11.63 3.00
N HIS A 27 -3.30 -11.98 3.62
CA HIS A 27 -3.53 -11.74 5.04
C HIS A 27 -3.55 -13.10 5.73
N HIS A 28 -2.66 -13.25 6.70
CA HIS A 28 -2.54 -14.43 7.55
C HIS A 28 -2.91 -14.02 8.97
N ARG A 29 -3.93 -14.69 9.52
CA ARG A 29 -4.27 -14.60 10.94
C ARG A 29 -3.97 -15.93 11.60
N GLY A 30 -3.03 -15.92 12.55
CA GLY A 30 -2.69 -17.10 13.34
C GLY A 30 -3.92 -17.69 14.07
N ALA A 31 -3.97 -19.01 14.18
CA ALA A 31 -5.10 -19.72 14.78
C ALA A 31 -5.36 -19.27 16.23
N GLY A 32 -6.63 -19.07 16.58
CA GLY A 32 -7.05 -18.70 17.94
C GLY A 32 -6.75 -17.26 18.36
N GLY A 33 -6.33 -16.37 17.45
CA GLY A 33 -6.13 -14.94 17.75
C GLY A 33 -4.89 -14.61 18.59
N ALA A 34 -4.08 -15.62 18.95
CA ALA A 34 -2.84 -15.46 19.73
C ALA A 34 -1.58 -15.36 18.86
N GLY A 35 -1.68 -15.57 17.54
CA GLY A 35 -0.58 -15.43 16.59
C GLY A 35 -0.49 -14.03 15.98
N PRO A 36 0.69 -13.63 15.46
CA PRO A 36 0.85 -12.34 14.80
C PRO A 36 -0.10 -12.23 13.60
N GLU A 37 -0.75 -11.08 13.46
CA GLU A 37 -1.49 -10.74 12.25
C GLU A 37 -0.51 -10.21 11.21
N GLN A 38 -0.44 -10.87 10.06
CA GLN A 38 0.51 -10.53 9.00
C GLN A 38 -0.24 -10.19 7.71
N VAL A 39 0.11 -9.05 7.12
CA VAL A 39 -0.31 -8.66 5.78
C VAL A 39 0.92 -8.54 4.90
N MET A 40 0.96 -9.31 3.80
CA MET A 40 1.99 -9.28 2.79
C MET A 40 1.40 -8.76 1.48
N VAL A 41 2.02 -7.76 0.87
CA VAL A 41 1.65 -7.25 -0.46
C VAL A 41 2.81 -7.50 -1.41
N SER A 42 2.58 -8.36 -2.41
CA SER A 42 3.57 -8.72 -3.42
C SER A 42 3.18 -8.11 -4.77
N LEU A 43 4.16 -7.56 -5.48
CA LEU A 43 4.00 -6.93 -6.80
C LEU A 43 4.86 -7.68 -7.82
N THR A 44 4.26 -8.14 -8.91
CA THR A 44 4.94 -8.85 -10.01
C THR A 44 4.69 -8.12 -11.32
N ALA A 45 5.75 -7.72 -12.03
CA ALA A 45 5.65 -7.02 -13.32
C ALA A 45 6.39 -7.80 -14.44
N PRO A 46 5.86 -7.85 -15.68
CA PRO A 46 6.43 -8.62 -16.80
C PRO A 46 7.61 -7.91 -17.49
N ALA A 47 7.65 -6.58 -17.45
CA ALA A 47 8.85 -5.80 -17.75
C ALA A 47 9.47 -5.41 -16.41
N GLY A 48 10.66 -5.95 -16.15
CA GLY A 48 11.22 -6.07 -14.81
C GLY A 48 11.28 -4.79 -14.01
N PHE A 49 11.47 -4.98 -12.71
CA PHE A 49 11.78 -3.94 -11.72
C PHE A 49 12.88 -2.94 -12.13
N GLU A 50 13.61 -3.13 -13.24
CA GLU A 50 14.47 -2.13 -13.87
C GLU A 50 13.70 -0.96 -14.50
N ALA A 51 12.52 -1.17 -15.10
CA ALA A 51 11.71 -0.07 -15.60
C ALA A 51 11.07 0.72 -14.45
N TRP A 52 10.59 0.00 -13.42
CA TRP A 52 10.18 0.59 -12.15
C TRP A 52 11.36 1.25 -11.41
N GLY A 53 12.55 0.63 -11.47
CA GLY A 53 13.78 1.08 -10.86
C GLY A 53 14.29 2.35 -11.52
N ARG A 54 14.35 2.41 -12.85
CA ARG A 54 14.63 3.63 -13.61
C ARG A 54 13.58 4.71 -13.40
N LEU A 55 12.30 4.34 -13.27
CA LEU A 55 11.24 5.28 -12.92
C LEU A 55 11.44 5.83 -11.49
N MET A 56 11.81 4.98 -10.53
CA MET A 56 12.13 5.32 -9.14
C MET A 56 13.49 6.03 -8.98
N GLU A 57 14.43 5.85 -9.89
CA GLU A 57 15.69 6.59 -9.97
C GLU A 57 15.45 7.98 -10.57
N ALA A 58 14.60 8.06 -11.60
CA ALA A 58 14.25 9.31 -12.27
C ALA A 58 13.25 10.16 -11.47
N SER A 59 12.38 9.53 -10.68
CA SER A 59 11.49 10.20 -9.74
C SER A 59 12.15 10.28 -8.37
N ASN A 60 12.02 11.38 -7.62
CA ASN A 60 12.50 11.39 -6.23
C ASN A 60 11.62 10.42 -5.40
N PRO A 61 12.08 9.21 -5.06
CA PRO A 61 11.22 8.18 -4.51
C PRO A 61 10.78 8.54 -3.09
N MET A 62 11.65 9.23 -2.35
CA MET A 62 11.32 9.75 -1.02
C MET A 62 10.19 10.79 -1.09
N LEU A 63 10.20 11.65 -2.12
CA LEU A 63 9.13 12.60 -2.35
C LEU A 63 7.82 11.90 -2.73
N ALA A 64 7.86 10.88 -3.59
CA ALA A 64 6.68 10.10 -3.97
C ALA A 64 6.05 9.41 -2.73
N TRP A 65 6.86 8.78 -1.89
CA TRP A 65 6.42 8.16 -0.64
C TRP A 65 5.85 9.18 0.36
N ALA A 66 6.49 10.34 0.50
CA ALA A 66 6.01 11.40 1.38
C ALA A 66 4.63 11.93 0.92
N ARG A 67 4.41 12.08 -0.40
CA ARG A 67 3.12 12.50 -0.97
C ARG A 67 2.03 11.44 -0.77
N PHE A 68 2.38 10.16 -0.96
CA PHE A 68 1.45 9.06 -0.72
C PHE A 68 1.04 8.99 0.76
N ALA A 69 2.00 9.07 1.68
CA ALA A 69 1.73 9.08 3.12
C ALA A 69 0.85 10.27 3.53
N GLU A 70 1.13 11.47 3.02
CA GLU A 70 0.30 12.66 3.24
C GLU A 70 -1.15 12.46 2.79
N ALA A 71 -1.35 11.92 1.58
CA ALA A 71 -2.69 11.68 1.04
C ALA A 71 -3.46 10.59 1.81
N ALA A 72 -2.78 9.50 2.20
CA ALA A 72 -3.38 8.41 2.97
C ALA A 72 -3.80 8.83 4.38
N TRP A 73 -3.04 9.73 5.03
CA TRP A 73 -3.34 10.23 6.38
C TRP A 73 -4.22 11.47 6.41
N ALA A 74 -4.40 12.19 5.30
CA ALA A 74 -5.19 13.43 5.25
C ALA A 74 -6.61 13.32 5.86
N PRO A 75 -7.38 12.22 5.62
CA PRO A 75 -8.70 12.08 6.23
C PRO A 75 -8.65 12.04 7.77
N TRP A 76 -7.66 11.35 8.34
CA TRP A 76 -7.48 11.23 9.78
C TRP A 76 -6.94 12.51 10.43
N LEU A 77 -6.02 13.20 9.74
CA LEU A 77 -5.51 14.49 10.20
C LEU A 77 -6.61 15.56 10.22
N ALA A 78 -7.50 15.55 9.22
CA ALA A 78 -8.66 16.44 9.18
C ALA A 78 -9.61 16.20 10.37
N LEU A 79 -9.83 14.93 10.74
CA LEU A 79 -10.63 14.58 11.92
C LEU A 79 -9.98 15.04 13.24
N MET A 80 -8.64 15.10 13.29
CA MET A 80 -7.86 15.59 14.43
C MET A 80 -7.69 17.13 14.45
N GLY A 81 -8.26 17.85 13.47
CA GLY A 81 -8.07 19.30 13.32
C GLY A 81 -6.64 19.71 12.95
N MET A 82 -5.81 18.77 12.50
CA MET A 82 -4.43 19.00 12.09
C MET A 82 -4.35 19.19 10.58
N THR A 83 -3.63 20.23 10.15
CA THR A 83 -3.35 20.42 8.71
C THR A 83 -2.10 19.61 8.36
N PRO A 84 -2.13 18.76 7.32
CA PRO A 84 -0.93 18.05 6.89
C PRO A 84 0.19 19.02 6.49
N PRO A 85 1.46 18.72 6.82
CA PRO A 85 2.58 19.53 6.38
C PRO A 85 2.67 19.51 4.84
N ARG A 86 2.64 20.69 4.22
CA ARG A 86 2.75 20.82 2.75
C ARG A 86 4.17 20.54 2.31
N LEU A 87 4.33 19.53 1.46
CA LEU A 87 5.63 19.19 0.88
C LEU A 87 6.02 20.17 -0.25
N PRO A 88 7.33 20.45 -0.45
CA PRO A 88 7.83 21.39 -1.47
C PRO A 88 7.42 20.99 -2.89
N GLY A 89 7.02 21.95 -3.74
CA GLY A 89 6.56 21.69 -5.11
C GLY A 89 5.05 21.41 -5.19
N ARG A 90 4.25 22.18 -4.45
CA ARG A 90 2.77 22.24 -4.52
C ARG A 90 2.31 23.66 -4.86
N ASP A 91 3.13 24.43 -5.54
CA ASP A 91 2.71 25.75 -6.02
C ASP A 91 1.57 25.54 -7.02
N PRO A 92 0.47 26.30 -6.92
CA PRO A 92 -0.52 26.33 -7.98
C PRO A 92 0.24 26.73 -9.25
N VAL A 93 0.04 26.00 -10.34
CA VAL A 93 0.36 26.56 -11.66
C VAL A 93 -0.62 27.70 -11.85
N GLU A 94 -0.19 28.90 -11.50
CA GLU A 94 -0.91 30.13 -11.75
C GLU A 94 -1.08 30.24 -13.27
N LYS A 95 -2.33 30.24 -13.72
CA LYS A 95 -2.71 30.49 -15.12
C LYS A 95 -2.84 31.98 -15.36
#